data_AF-A0A645CTU2-F1
#
_entry.id   AF-A0A645CTU2-F1
#
_cell.length_a   1.000
_cell.length_b   1.000
_cell.length_c   1.000
_cell.angle_alpha   90.00
_cell.angle_beta   90.00
_cell.angle_gamma   90.00
#
_symmetry.space_group_name_H-M   'P 1'
#
loop_
_entity.id
_entity.type
_entity.pdbx_description
1 polymer ?
#
loop_
_entity_poly.entity_id
_entity_poly.type
_entity_poly.pdbx_seq_one_letter_code
_entity_poly.pdbx_strand_id
1 'polypeptide(L)'
;MEKNRDFVSMGLRIQAFVCGDDLRRYPLYEGLPTLEKHRGLNPFVASVELMNKYGITEIMVGDSKAKIETIKHIHEYMENNVIHMKVSLEEPYENMYNEIFSIRPDSGKLIRLAIQRDSTVKQFHTVNRPAGSITMDNQLYGRYSGEVSLVRDDLECDARVNVIGYIHPEYQPLLAYLDKETRIKFIR
;
A
#
# COMPACT_ATOMS: atom_id res chain seq x y z
N MET A 1 -9.47 19.55 -9.02
CA MET A 1 -8.16 19.31 -9.67
C MET A 1 -7.57 20.59 -10.23
N GLU A 2 -8.27 21.29 -11.12
CA GLU A 2 -7.79 22.55 -11.72
C GLU A 2 -7.37 23.59 -10.67
N LYS A 3 -8.25 23.95 -9.73
CA LYS A 3 -7.94 24.87 -8.63
C LYS A 3 -6.73 24.47 -7.77
N ASN A 4 -6.54 23.17 -7.52
CA ASN A 4 -5.40 22.69 -6.71
C ASN A 4 -4.08 22.93 -7.44
N ARG A 5 -4.07 22.69 -8.76
CA ARG A 5 -2.89 22.96 -9.60
C ARG A 5 -2.58 24.44 -9.64
N ASP A 6 -3.61 25.30 -9.73
CA ASP A 6 -3.43 26.75 -9.69
C ASP A 6 -2.76 27.19 -8.38
N PHE A 7 -3.26 26.75 -7.22
CA PHE A 7 -2.66 27.07 -5.93
C PHE A 7 -1.22 26.59 -5.81
N VAL A 8 -0.93 25.35 -6.23
CA VAL A 8 0.45 24.82 -6.22
C VAL A 8 1.36 25.62 -7.15
N SER A 9 0.87 26.02 -8.33
CA SER A 9 1.65 26.85 -9.27
C SER A 9 1.97 28.25 -8.72
N MET A 10 1.16 28.74 -7.78
CA MET A 10 1.39 29.98 -7.03
C MET A 10 2.31 29.78 -5.82
N GLY A 11 2.85 28.57 -5.60
CA GLY A 11 3.67 28.22 -4.44
C GLY A 11 2.86 28.08 -3.14
N LEU A 12 1.53 27.97 -3.22
CA LEU A 12 0.68 27.77 -2.04
C LEU A 12 0.64 26.28 -1.69
N ARG A 13 0.80 26.00 -0.38
CA ARG A 13 0.53 24.66 0.16
C ARG A 13 -0.96 24.43 0.20
N ILE A 14 -1.38 23.24 -0.23
CA ILE A 14 -2.78 22.82 -0.22
C ILE A 14 -2.97 21.68 0.76
N GLN A 15 -4.03 21.81 1.56
CA GLN A 15 -4.32 20.95 2.69
C GLN A 15 -5.67 20.27 2.52
N ALA A 16 -5.78 19.03 3.00
CA ALA A 16 -7.04 18.32 3.10
C ALA A 16 -7.15 17.56 4.42
N PHE A 17 -8.39 17.29 4.81
CA PHE A 17 -8.74 16.55 6.00
C PHE A 17 -8.99 15.07 5.69
N VAL A 18 -8.47 14.21 6.55
CA VAL A 18 -8.81 12.79 6.65
C VAL A 18 -9.51 12.52 7.99
N CYS A 19 -10.28 11.43 8.08
CA CYS A 19 -10.91 11.02 9.33
C CYS A 19 -9.88 10.64 10.40
N GLY A 20 -10.25 10.76 11.66
CA GLY A 20 -9.53 10.12 12.76
C GLY A 20 -9.93 8.67 12.94
N ASP A 21 -9.00 7.86 13.42
CA ASP A 21 -9.13 6.42 13.65
C ASP A 21 -8.94 6.01 15.12
N ASP A 22 -8.84 6.99 16.03
CA ASP A 22 -8.81 6.77 17.49
C ASP A 22 -10.08 7.31 18.16
N LEU A 23 -10.32 8.62 18.07
CA LEU A 23 -11.53 9.25 18.62
C LEU A 23 -12.14 10.21 17.60
N ARG A 24 -13.30 9.83 17.08
CA ARG A 24 -14.09 10.68 16.18
C ARG A 24 -14.74 11.84 16.92
N ARG A 25 -15.07 12.91 16.19
CA ARG A 25 -15.60 14.14 16.79
C ARG A 25 -17.09 14.03 17.10
N TYR A 26 -17.46 14.49 18.31
CA TYR A 26 -18.85 14.74 18.72
C TYR A 26 -19.53 15.77 17.79
N PRO A 27 -20.86 15.71 17.54
CA PRO A 27 -21.84 14.77 18.09
C PRO A 27 -22.03 13.46 17.34
N LEU A 28 -21.68 13.42 16.05
CA LEU A 28 -22.11 12.34 15.17
C LEU A 28 -21.13 11.15 15.13
N TYR A 29 -19.83 11.39 15.39
CA TYR A 29 -18.79 10.35 15.29
C TYR A 29 -18.71 9.68 13.90
N GLU A 30 -19.09 10.40 12.85
CA GLU A 30 -19.11 9.91 11.46
C GLU A 30 -17.81 10.18 10.69
N GLY A 31 -16.82 10.81 11.34
CA GLY A 31 -15.56 11.21 10.73
C GLY A 31 -15.64 12.55 9.99
N LEU A 32 -14.50 13.23 9.84
CA LEU A 32 -14.46 14.57 9.23
C LEU A 32 -13.45 14.67 8.07
N PRO A 33 -13.73 14.03 6.92
CA PRO A 33 -12.87 14.10 5.74
C PRO A 33 -13.21 15.31 4.84
N THR A 34 -12.27 15.71 3.98
CA THR A 34 -12.54 16.68 2.89
C THR A 34 -13.34 16.05 1.75
N LEU A 35 -13.03 14.80 1.37
CA LEU A 35 -13.77 14.07 0.34
C LEU A 35 -14.73 13.08 1.01
N GLU A 36 -16.01 13.14 0.64
CA GLU A 36 -17.04 12.30 1.26
C GLU A 36 -16.75 10.79 1.11
N LYS A 37 -16.17 10.38 -0.01
CA LYS A 37 -15.76 8.99 -0.23
C LYS A 37 -14.65 8.49 0.71
N HIS A 38 -13.98 9.39 1.44
CA HIS A 38 -13.00 9.05 2.47
C HIS A 38 -13.64 8.83 3.84
N ARG A 39 -14.95 9.05 3.97
CA ARG A 39 -15.68 8.76 5.19
C ARG A 39 -15.58 7.26 5.50
N GLY A 40 -15.14 6.94 6.71
CA GLY A 40 -14.92 5.57 7.15
C GLY A 40 -13.70 4.85 6.55
N LEU A 41 -12.97 5.46 5.62
CA LEU A 41 -11.73 4.88 5.11
C LEU A 41 -10.59 5.02 6.12
N ASN A 42 -9.60 4.12 5.98
CA ASN A 42 -8.35 4.23 6.69
C ASN A 42 -7.67 5.59 6.35
N PRO A 43 -7.36 6.43 7.34
CA PRO A 43 -6.75 7.75 7.11
C PRO A 43 -5.45 7.71 6.33
N PHE A 44 -4.60 6.70 6.54
CA PHE A 44 -3.36 6.56 5.77
C PHE A 44 -3.65 6.33 4.29
N VAL A 45 -4.60 5.44 3.97
CA VAL A 45 -5.01 5.15 2.60
C VAL A 45 -5.63 6.37 1.91
N ALA A 46 -6.50 7.09 2.63
CA ALA A 46 -7.08 8.34 2.15
C ALA A 46 -5.99 9.40 1.88
N SER A 47 -4.99 9.49 2.76
CA SER A 47 -3.86 10.42 2.64
C SER A 47 -3.03 10.15 1.38
N VAL A 48 -2.68 8.89 1.12
CA VAL A 48 -1.94 8.49 -0.09
C VAL A 48 -2.73 8.87 -1.35
N GLU A 49 -4.04 8.63 -1.39
CA GLU A 49 -4.85 9.09 -2.52
C GLU A 49 -4.84 10.63 -2.66
N LEU A 50 -5.03 11.37 -1.56
CA LEU A 50 -5.05 12.84 -1.58
C LEU A 50 -3.77 13.42 -2.17
N MET A 51 -2.62 12.89 -1.75
CA MET A 51 -1.31 13.32 -2.23
C MET A 51 -1.12 12.99 -3.72
N ASN A 52 -1.34 11.73 -4.11
CA ASN A 52 -1.07 11.28 -5.49
C ASN A 52 -2.07 11.83 -6.50
N LYS A 53 -3.36 11.78 -6.18
CA LYS A 53 -4.42 12.07 -7.14
C LYS A 53 -4.83 13.54 -7.13
N TYR A 54 -4.73 14.23 -5.99
CA TYR A 54 -5.22 15.60 -5.84
C TYR A 54 -4.13 16.63 -5.57
N GLY A 55 -2.86 16.20 -5.50
CA GLY A 55 -1.71 17.07 -5.28
C GLY A 55 -1.67 17.70 -3.89
N ILE A 56 -2.42 17.16 -2.93
CA ILE A 56 -2.44 17.67 -1.56
C ILE A 56 -1.05 17.54 -0.96
N THR A 57 -0.53 18.61 -0.35
CA THR A 57 0.82 18.64 0.22
C THR A 57 0.81 18.52 1.74
N GLU A 58 -0.35 18.74 2.38
CA GLU A 58 -0.50 18.73 3.83
C GLU A 58 -1.76 17.94 4.21
N ILE A 59 -1.62 17.03 5.18
CA ILE A 59 -2.72 16.21 5.68
C ILE A 59 -3.07 16.63 7.10
N MET A 60 -4.35 16.89 7.36
CA MET A 60 -4.88 17.09 8.71
C MET A 60 -5.86 16.00 9.10
N VAL A 61 -5.85 15.62 10.37
CA VAL A 61 -6.90 14.80 10.97
C VAL A 61 -8.03 15.73 11.38
N GLY A 62 -9.23 15.56 10.81
CA GLY A 62 -10.38 16.42 11.10
C GLY A 62 -11.06 16.10 12.43
N ASP A 63 -10.90 14.88 12.91
CA ASP A 63 -11.49 14.35 14.14
C ASP A 63 -10.65 14.66 15.40
N SER A 64 -11.19 14.32 16.57
CA SER A 64 -10.57 14.63 17.87
C SER A 64 -9.20 13.97 18.05
N LYS A 65 -9.01 12.72 17.58
CA LYS A 65 -7.75 11.98 17.68
C LYS A 65 -7.54 11.03 16.50
N ALA A 66 -6.27 10.79 16.20
CA ALA A 66 -5.81 9.69 15.37
C ALA A 66 -4.79 8.85 16.14
N LYS A 67 -4.64 7.59 15.73
CA LYS A 67 -3.60 6.70 16.26
C LYS A 67 -2.23 7.24 15.88
N ILE A 68 -1.29 7.13 16.82
CA ILE A 68 0.10 7.57 16.58
C ILE A 68 0.76 6.82 15.42
N GLU A 69 0.41 5.54 15.22
CA GLU A 69 0.92 4.72 14.12
C GLU A 69 0.45 5.26 12.76
N THR A 70 -0.82 5.63 12.64
CA THR A 70 -1.37 6.27 11.44
C THR A 70 -0.62 7.55 11.11
N ILE A 71 -0.37 8.40 12.10
CA ILE A 71 0.38 9.65 11.91
C ILE A 71 1.82 9.33 11.44
N LYS A 72 2.47 8.33 12.05
CA LYS A 72 3.81 7.89 11.64
C LYS A 72 3.84 7.36 10.20
N HIS A 73 2.85 6.56 9.80
CA HIS A 73 2.78 6.03 8.43
C HIS A 73 2.56 7.16 7.41
N ILE A 74 1.69 8.12 7.70
CA ILE A 74 1.48 9.29 6.83
C ILE A 74 2.78 10.09 6.71
N HIS A 75 3.45 10.37 7.83
CA HIS A 75 4.71 11.12 7.84
C HIS A 75 5.83 10.39 7.08
N GLU A 76 6.00 9.09 7.29
CA GLU A 76 7.00 8.29 6.58
C GLU A 76 6.71 8.26 5.07
N TYR A 77 5.44 8.21 4.66
CA TYR A 77 5.11 8.32 3.25
C TYR A 77 5.47 9.70 2.67
N MET A 78 5.19 10.79 3.40
CA MET A 78 5.48 12.16 2.97
C MET A 78 6.99 12.42 2.82
N GLU A 79 7.80 11.96 3.77
CA GLU A 79 9.26 12.23 3.78
C GLU A 79 10.04 11.24 2.90
N ASN A 80 9.63 9.98 2.92
CA ASN A 80 10.45 8.86 2.47
C ASN A 80 9.80 8.04 1.35
N ASN A 81 8.56 8.36 0.95
CA ASN A 81 7.77 7.61 -0.04
C ASN A 81 7.66 6.11 0.30
N VAL A 82 7.54 5.79 1.60
CA VAL A 82 7.34 4.41 2.08
C VAL A 82 5.87 4.18 2.36
N ILE A 83 5.28 3.22 1.64
CA ILE A 83 3.93 2.74 1.90
C ILE A 83 3.99 1.59 2.92
N HIS A 84 3.40 1.84 4.10
CA HIS A 84 3.13 0.81 5.09
C HIS A 84 1.92 0.00 4.64
N MET A 85 2.14 -1.26 4.31
CA MET A 85 1.11 -2.14 3.76
C MET A 85 0.80 -3.24 4.77
N LYS A 86 -0.44 -3.23 5.29
CA LYS A 86 -0.91 -4.28 6.17
C LYS A 86 -1.15 -5.56 5.38
N VAL A 87 -0.48 -6.63 5.76
CA VAL A 87 -0.51 -7.92 5.06
C VAL A 87 -0.62 -9.07 6.06
N SER A 88 -1.13 -10.20 5.57
CA SER A 88 -1.02 -11.50 6.24
C SER A 88 -0.14 -12.39 5.38
N LEU A 89 0.98 -12.83 5.94
CA LEU A 89 1.93 -13.74 5.30
C LEU A 89 1.78 -15.14 5.90
N GLU A 90 1.91 -16.15 5.05
CA GLU A 90 1.98 -17.56 5.45
C GLU A 90 3.36 -17.87 6.05
N GLU A 91 3.45 -18.85 6.95
CA GLU A 91 4.75 -19.41 7.34
C GLU A 91 5.44 -20.09 6.13
N PRO A 92 6.76 -19.98 5.95
CA PRO A 92 7.75 -19.32 6.83
C PRO A 92 8.07 -17.86 6.44
N TYR A 93 7.22 -17.20 5.66
CA TYR A 93 7.53 -15.91 5.02
C TYR A 93 7.37 -14.69 5.95
N GLU A 94 7.07 -14.90 7.23
CA GLU A 94 6.93 -13.82 8.22
C GLU A 94 8.21 -13.00 8.43
N ASN A 95 9.38 -13.51 8.03
CA ASN A 95 10.64 -12.77 8.07
C ASN A 95 10.63 -11.52 7.17
N MET A 96 9.64 -11.38 6.29
CA MET A 96 9.47 -10.20 5.44
C MET A 96 8.75 -9.04 6.14
N TYR A 97 8.17 -9.25 7.33
CA TYR A 97 7.59 -8.15 8.09
C TYR A 97 8.68 -7.16 8.53
N ASN A 98 8.32 -5.88 8.53
CA ASN A 98 9.15 -4.75 8.92
C ASN A 98 10.37 -4.44 8.03
N GLU A 99 10.61 -5.24 7.00
CA GLU A 99 11.56 -4.95 5.94
C GLU A 99 10.99 -3.91 4.95
N ILE A 100 11.88 -3.14 4.33
CA ILE A 100 11.52 -2.16 3.29
C ILE A 100 11.98 -2.68 1.94
N PHE A 101 11.04 -2.78 1.00
CA PHE A 101 11.27 -3.28 -0.35
C PHE A 101 11.13 -2.16 -1.37
N SER A 102 12.09 -2.05 -2.27
CA SER A 102 11.97 -1.20 -3.46
C SER A 102 11.18 -1.93 -4.55
N ILE A 103 10.46 -1.18 -5.39
CA ILE A 103 9.76 -1.72 -6.56
C ILE A 103 10.68 -1.68 -7.77
N ARG A 104 10.67 -2.74 -8.57
CA ARG A 104 11.45 -2.78 -9.81
C ARG A 104 10.88 -1.81 -10.86
N PRO A 105 11.73 -1.07 -11.59
CA PRO A 105 11.29 -0.17 -12.65
C PRO A 105 10.55 -0.85 -13.81
N ASP A 106 10.81 -2.14 -14.06
CA ASP A 106 10.19 -2.96 -15.11
C ASP A 106 8.94 -3.72 -14.63
N SER A 107 8.32 -3.25 -13.54
CA SER A 107 7.03 -3.78 -13.08
C SER A 107 5.92 -3.49 -14.09
N GLY A 108 5.05 -4.47 -14.30
CA GLY A 108 3.95 -4.39 -15.26
C GLY A 108 2.61 -4.64 -14.57
N LYS A 109 1.91 -5.69 -15.01
CA LYS A 109 0.68 -6.17 -14.34
C LYS A 109 0.93 -6.62 -12.90
N LEU A 110 2.14 -7.12 -12.64
CA LEU A 110 2.63 -7.47 -11.31
C LEU A 110 3.59 -6.37 -10.82
N ILE A 111 3.45 -6.01 -9.55
CA ILE A 111 4.39 -5.12 -8.86
C ILE A 111 5.51 -5.98 -8.31
N ARG A 112 6.68 -5.95 -8.95
CA ARG A 112 7.79 -6.83 -8.60
C ARG A 112 8.69 -6.15 -7.58
N LEU A 113 8.96 -6.83 -6.47
CA LEU A 113 9.88 -6.33 -5.46
C LEU A 113 11.33 -6.60 -5.87
N ALA A 114 12.21 -5.65 -5.58
CA ALA A 114 13.65 -5.77 -5.81
C ALA A 114 14.30 -6.54 -4.64
N ILE A 115 14.07 -7.85 -4.59
CA ILE A 115 14.59 -8.76 -3.55
C ILE A 115 15.55 -9.76 -4.19
N GLN A 116 16.54 -10.22 -3.41
CA GLN A 116 17.42 -11.30 -3.83
C GLN A 116 16.61 -12.59 -4.02
N ARG A 117 16.75 -13.19 -5.20
CA ARG A 117 16.10 -14.44 -5.57
C ARG A 117 16.72 -15.65 -4.85
N ASP A 118 15.89 -16.65 -4.60
CA ASP A 118 16.24 -17.95 -4.04
C ASP A 118 15.84 -19.05 -5.03
N SER A 119 16.82 -19.80 -5.53
CA SER A 119 16.60 -20.89 -6.48
C SER A 119 15.99 -22.15 -5.86
N THR A 120 15.84 -22.21 -4.54
CA THR A 120 15.42 -23.40 -3.79
C THR A 120 13.99 -23.34 -3.27
N VAL A 121 13.22 -22.31 -3.68
CA VAL A 121 11.82 -22.14 -3.28
C VAL A 121 10.99 -23.33 -3.74
N LYS A 122 10.52 -24.14 -2.80
CA LYS A 122 9.66 -25.29 -3.09
C LYS A 122 8.27 -24.82 -3.52
N GLN A 123 7.57 -25.65 -4.27
CA GLN A 123 6.17 -25.42 -4.60
C GLN A 123 5.32 -25.39 -3.32
N PHE A 124 4.45 -24.39 -3.20
CA PHE A 124 3.58 -24.17 -2.05
C PHE A 124 2.36 -23.36 -2.48
N HIS A 125 1.15 -23.79 -2.08
CA HIS A 125 -0.09 -23.01 -2.25
C HIS A 125 -0.26 -22.37 -3.65
N THR A 126 -0.18 -23.18 -4.71
CA THR A 126 -0.28 -22.73 -6.12
C THR A 126 -1.74 -22.63 -6.57
N VAL A 127 -2.47 -21.70 -5.97
CA VAL A 127 -3.92 -21.48 -6.19
C VAL A 127 -4.19 -20.22 -7.00
N ASN A 128 -5.47 -19.90 -7.23
CA ASN A 128 -5.87 -18.62 -7.83
C ASN A 128 -5.31 -17.44 -7.02
N ARG A 129 -4.94 -16.38 -7.72
CA ARG A 129 -4.23 -15.21 -7.19
C ARG A 129 -5.14 -13.99 -7.36
N PRO A 130 -6.13 -13.79 -6.49
CA PRO A 130 -6.96 -12.60 -6.56
C PRO A 130 -6.13 -11.31 -6.38
N ALA A 131 -6.69 -10.18 -6.77
CA ALA A 131 -6.12 -8.87 -6.49
C ALA A 131 -5.79 -8.74 -4.99
N GLY A 132 -4.60 -8.25 -4.68
CA GLY A 132 -4.08 -8.19 -3.32
C GLY A 132 -3.28 -9.42 -2.87
N SER A 133 -3.17 -10.48 -3.68
CA SER A 133 -2.25 -11.59 -3.38
C SER A 133 -0.78 -11.14 -3.40
N ILE A 134 0.00 -11.73 -2.50
CA ILE A 134 1.46 -11.64 -2.44
C ILE A 134 2.00 -12.99 -2.89
N THR A 135 2.81 -13.00 -3.93
CA THR A 135 3.27 -14.22 -4.58
C THR A 135 4.78 -14.33 -4.58
N MET A 136 5.28 -15.57 -4.54
CA MET A 136 6.68 -15.88 -4.75
C MET A 136 6.82 -16.95 -5.84
N ASP A 137 7.62 -16.68 -6.86
CA ASP A 137 7.92 -17.68 -7.88
C ASP A 137 8.71 -18.84 -7.27
N ASN A 138 8.33 -20.08 -7.57
CA ASN A 138 9.00 -21.27 -7.05
C ASN A 138 10.02 -21.85 -8.05
N GLN A 139 10.71 -22.91 -7.66
CA GLN A 139 11.78 -23.56 -8.44
C GLN A 139 11.35 -23.98 -9.85
N LEU A 140 10.06 -24.23 -10.10
CA LEU A 140 9.54 -24.56 -11.44
C LEU A 140 9.60 -23.37 -12.41
N TYR A 141 9.75 -22.15 -11.89
CA TYR A 141 9.97 -20.92 -12.68
C TYR A 141 11.46 -20.73 -13.07
N GLY A 142 12.35 -21.65 -12.66
CA GLY A 142 13.76 -21.62 -13.02
C GLY A 142 14.47 -20.36 -12.49
N ARG A 143 15.09 -19.57 -13.38
CA ARG A 143 15.86 -18.37 -13.00
C ARG A 143 15.06 -17.26 -12.29
N TYR A 144 13.73 -17.37 -12.29
CA TYR A 144 12.83 -16.43 -11.61
C TYR A 144 12.46 -16.86 -10.20
N SER A 145 12.79 -18.11 -9.79
CA SER A 145 12.54 -18.61 -8.44
C SER A 145 12.98 -17.61 -7.36
N GLY A 146 12.12 -17.37 -6.38
CA GLY A 146 12.26 -16.38 -5.32
C GLY A 146 11.87 -14.95 -5.70
N GLU A 147 11.42 -14.68 -6.92
CA GLU A 147 10.84 -13.37 -7.26
C GLU A 147 9.53 -13.15 -6.50
N VAL A 148 9.46 -12.05 -5.73
CA VAL A 148 8.25 -11.66 -5.00
C VAL A 148 7.49 -10.59 -5.76
N SER A 149 6.17 -10.76 -5.85
CA SER A 149 5.28 -9.81 -6.52
C SER A 149 3.99 -9.54 -5.74
N LEU A 150 3.42 -8.34 -5.92
CA LEU A 150 2.05 -8.02 -5.54
C LEU A 150 1.15 -8.07 -6.77
N VAL A 151 -0.01 -8.71 -6.61
CA VAL A 151 -1.00 -8.92 -7.66
C VAL A 151 -2.02 -7.78 -7.67
N ARG A 152 -2.18 -7.11 -8.82
CA ARG A 152 -3.12 -5.98 -9.00
C ARG A 152 -4.50 -6.41 -9.49
N ASP A 153 -4.53 -7.41 -10.35
CA ASP A 153 -5.73 -7.93 -11.00
C ASP A 153 -5.84 -9.43 -10.73
N ASP A 154 -7.04 -9.98 -10.70
CA ASP A 154 -7.24 -11.42 -10.51
C ASP A 154 -6.49 -12.24 -11.57
N LEU A 155 -5.68 -13.19 -11.12
CA LEU A 155 -4.95 -14.14 -11.97
C LEU A 155 -5.34 -15.57 -11.62
N GLU A 156 -5.42 -16.44 -12.62
CA GLU A 156 -5.61 -17.87 -12.44
C GLU A 156 -4.42 -18.51 -11.71
N CYS A 157 -4.60 -19.73 -11.23
CA CYS A 157 -3.52 -20.50 -10.64
C CYS A 157 -2.37 -20.76 -11.63
N ASP A 158 -1.15 -20.87 -11.12
CA ASP A 158 0.03 -21.26 -11.88
C ASP A 158 0.89 -22.15 -10.99
N ALA A 159 1.19 -23.36 -11.44
CA ALA A 159 1.99 -24.32 -10.69
C ALA A 159 3.39 -23.79 -10.31
N ARG A 160 3.88 -22.77 -11.01
CA ARG A 160 5.20 -22.16 -10.79
C ARG A 160 5.18 -21.01 -9.78
N VAL A 161 4.01 -20.60 -9.29
CA VAL A 161 3.85 -19.41 -8.45
C VAL A 161 3.15 -19.75 -7.15
N ASN A 162 3.83 -19.53 -6.03
CA ASN A 162 3.26 -19.71 -4.71
C ASN A 162 2.48 -18.46 -4.29
N VAL A 163 1.33 -18.64 -3.64
CA VAL A 163 0.68 -17.57 -2.86
C VAL A 163 1.22 -17.62 -1.45
N ILE A 164 1.97 -16.58 -1.06
CA ILE A 164 2.67 -16.50 0.23
C ILE A 164 1.97 -15.57 1.22
N GLY A 165 0.87 -14.92 0.82
CA GLY A 165 0.10 -14.05 1.67
C GLY A 165 -0.87 -13.14 0.90
N TYR A 166 -1.51 -12.24 1.63
CA TYR A 166 -2.52 -11.33 1.11
C TYR A 166 -2.43 -9.95 1.78
N ILE A 167 -2.68 -8.92 0.99
CA ILE A 167 -2.84 -7.53 1.46
C ILE A 167 -4.22 -7.40 2.10
N HIS A 168 -4.27 -6.81 3.30
CA HIS A 168 -5.51 -6.54 4.00
C HIS A 168 -6.44 -5.69 3.11
N PRO A 169 -7.74 -6.00 3.00
CA PRO A 169 -8.65 -5.34 2.06
C PRO A 169 -8.64 -3.81 2.13
N GLU A 170 -8.55 -3.24 3.35
CA GLU A 170 -8.46 -1.78 3.54
C GLU A 170 -7.25 -1.13 2.83
N TYR A 171 -6.15 -1.87 2.65
CA TYR A 171 -4.89 -1.37 2.09
C TYR A 171 -4.75 -1.68 0.59
N GLN A 172 -5.60 -2.54 0.02
CA GLN A 172 -5.54 -2.86 -1.42
C GLN A 172 -5.67 -1.64 -2.34
N PRO A 173 -6.45 -0.58 -2.03
CA PRO A 173 -6.49 0.64 -2.85
C PRO A 173 -5.12 1.30 -3.04
N LEU A 174 -4.15 1.05 -2.16
CA LEU A 174 -2.79 1.57 -2.27
C LEU A 174 -2.04 1.02 -3.49
N LEU A 175 -2.42 -0.16 -4.01
CA LEU A 175 -1.79 -0.77 -5.19
C LEU A 175 -1.80 0.14 -6.42
N ALA A 176 -2.79 1.04 -6.51
CA ALA A 176 -2.95 2.01 -7.58
C ALA A 176 -1.93 3.16 -7.53
N TYR A 177 -1.29 3.38 -6.38
CA TYR A 177 -0.33 4.47 -6.15
C TYR A 177 1.12 3.96 -6.01
N LEU A 178 1.34 2.67 -6.28
CA LEU A 178 2.67 2.09 -6.29
C LEU A 178 3.36 2.29 -7.65
N ASP A 179 4.51 2.94 -7.61
CA ASP A 179 5.39 3.14 -8.76
C ASP A 179 6.85 2.77 -8.44
N LYS A 180 7.76 2.98 -9.40
CA LYS A 180 9.19 2.64 -9.25
C LYS A 180 9.92 3.42 -8.15
N GLU A 181 9.38 4.55 -7.71
CA GLU A 181 9.97 5.41 -6.67
C GLU A 181 9.42 5.06 -5.28
N THR A 182 8.30 4.33 -5.26
CA THR A 182 7.66 3.90 -4.03
C THR A 182 8.43 2.74 -3.39
N ARG A 183 8.56 2.82 -2.07
CA ARG A 183 9.05 1.73 -1.23
C ARG A 183 7.91 1.14 -0.42
N ILE A 184 7.96 -0.15 -0.12
CA ILE A 184 6.88 -0.85 0.60
C ILE A 184 7.44 -1.44 1.88
N LYS A 185 6.74 -1.25 3.00
CA LYS A 185 7.01 -1.93 4.26
C LYS A 185 5.82 -2.81 4.63
N PHE A 186 6.04 -4.11 4.78
CA PHE A 186 5.00 -5.02 5.25
C PHE A 186 4.82 -4.92 6.76
N ILE A 187 3.58 -4.76 7.21
CA ILE A 187 3.19 -4.70 8.63
C ILE A 187 2.04 -5.68 8.92
N ARG A 188 1.87 -6.03 10.19
CA ARG A 188 0.81 -6.93 10.68
C ARG A 188 -0.54 -6.23 10.83
#